data_AF-A0A967H1X4-F1
#
_entry.id   AF-A0A967H1X4-F1
#
_cell.length_a   1.000
_cell.length_b   1.000
_cell.length_c   1.000
_cell.angle_alpha   90.00
_cell.angle_beta   90.00
_cell.angle_gamma   90.00
#
_symmetry.space_group_name_H-M   'P 1'
#
loop_
_entity.id
_entity.type
_entity.pdbx_description
1 polymer ?
#
loop_
_entity_poly.entity_id
_entity_poly.type
_entity_poly.pdbx_seq_one_letter_code
_entity_poly.pdbx_strand_id
1 'polypeptide(L)'
;GSRLTIPVSCTEQGRWAYASAAFLDSEAIMSHKIRGKKSASVSLSYAAMDVAAADQGEVWNEIESLHFCAGTSGSSSTRAMRDAYEAHQKDLDAFKEAFPCEANQSGLLAIRNGRVEGADLLSQPAVYRKLHDSLVQSYAMEALVRPNEKKEKESAEETNPTTRALEFLEGALGCADSTHPSPGLGTDHRLSGDHLRGSALVVDDTTVHLALFHADGKEANPGIPIASSHRRRAWHFRAPDEEV
;
A
#
# COMPACT_ATOMS: atom_id res chain seq x y z
N GLY A 1 -10.94 22.34 20.00
CA GLY A 1 -10.34 21.16 19.35
C GLY A 1 -10.48 21.32 17.86
N SER A 2 -9.41 21.15 17.10
CA SER A 2 -9.47 21.08 15.64
C SER A 2 -9.94 19.69 15.21
N ARG A 3 -10.67 19.63 14.10
CA ARG A 3 -11.17 18.40 13.48
C ARG A 3 -10.54 18.30 12.10
N LEU A 4 -9.86 17.19 11.83
CA LEU A 4 -9.23 16.91 10.54
C LEU A 4 -9.94 15.73 9.87
N THR A 5 -10.33 15.91 8.61
CA THR A 5 -10.90 14.84 7.78
C THR A 5 -9.75 14.14 7.05
N ILE A 6 -9.50 12.87 7.37
CA ILE A 6 -8.48 12.04 6.72
C ILE A 6 -9.19 11.09 5.74
N PRO A 7 -8.86 11.12 4.43
CA PRO A 7 -9.39 10.14 3.50
C PRO A 7 -8.79 8.76 3.81
N VAL A 8 -9.65 7.77 4.03
CA VAL A 8 -9.25 6.39 4.34
C VAL A 8 -9.68 5.45 3.23
N SER A 9 -8.88 4.42 2.99
CA SER A 9 -9.22 3.31 2.08
C SER A 9 -9.57 2.09 2.93
N CYS A 10 -10.78 1.55 2.76
CA CYS A 10 -11.21 0.36 3.48
C CYS A 10 -10.62 -0.89 2.83
N THR A 11 -9.92 -1.70 3.62
CA THR A 11 -9.27 -2.96 3.19
C THR A 11 -10.18 -4.19 3.31
N GLU A 12 -11.49 -3.99 3.49
CA GLU A 12 -12.46 -5.06 3.70
C GLU A 12 -13.72 -4.79 2.87
N GLN A 13 -14.11 -5.75 2.04
CA GLN A 13 -15.37 -5.69 1.30
C GLN A 13 -16.52 -6.15 2.22
N GLY A 14 -17.55 -5.31 2.40
CA GLY A 14 -18.80 -5.76 3.03
C GLY A 14 -18.90 -5.63 4.56
N ARG A 15 -18.04 -4.85 5.23
CA ARG A 15 -18.21 -4.51 6.67
C ARG A 15 -19.35 -3.52 6.95
N TRP A 16 -20.57 -3.88 6.54
CA TRP A 16 -21.82 -3.40 7.15
C TRP A 16 -22.59 -4.57 7.81
N ALA A 17 -21.95 -5.74 7.96
CA ALA A 17 -22.41 -6.81 8.82
C ALA A 17 -21.60 -6.78 10.14
N TYR A 18 -22.30 -6.58 11.26
CA TYR A 18 -21.74 -6.49 12.61
C TYR A 18 -21.20 -7.86 13.04
N ALA A 19 -19.91 -8.15 12.82
CA ALA A 19 -19.30 -9.43 13.21
C ALA A 19 -18.81 -9.43 14.68
N SER A 20 -18.45 -8.25 15.24
CA SER A 20 -18.17 -8.10 16.67
C SER A 20 -18.29 -6.63 17.10
N ALA A 21 -18.51 -6.38 18.39
CA ALA A 21 -18.62 -5.04 18.96
C ALA A 21 -17.26 -4.32 19.13
N ALA A 22 -16.14 -4.98 18.84
CA ALA A 22 -14.79 -4.42 18.96
C ALA A 22 -14.14 -4.27 17.58
N PHE A 23 -13.61 -3.08 17.30
CA PHE A 23 -12.67 -2.88 16.20
C PHE A 23 -11.34 -3.52 16.62
N LEU A 24 -11.11 -4.76 16.20
CA LEU A 24 -9.83 -5.43 16.39
C LEU A 24 -8.89 -4.98 15.28
N ASP A 25 -7.92 -4.16 15.64
CA ASP A 25 -6.81 -3.76 14.77
C ASP A 25 -6.03 -5.02 14.37
N SER A 26 -5.88 -5.26 13.07
CA SER A 26 -4.93 -6.27 12.60
C SER A 26 -3.57 -5.62 12.57
N GLU A 27 -2.60 -6.12 13.32
CA GLU A 27 -1.19 -5.65 13.27
C GLU A 27 -0.58 -5.75 11.86
N ALA A 28 -1.26 -6.46 10.94
CA ALA A 28 -0.92 -6.56 9.53
C ALA A 28 -1.33 -5.31 8.73
N ILE A 29 -0.36 -4.72 8.03
CA ILE A 29 -0.61 -3.73 6.98
C ILE A 29 -0.80 -4.42 5.61
N MET A 30 -1.35 -3.70 4.63
CA MET A 30 -1.46 -4.17 3.24
C MET A 30 -0.14 -4.74 2.71
N SER A 31 -0.20 -5.78 1.88
CA SER A 31 1.00 -6.30 1.20
C SER A 31 1.63 -5.21 0.32
N HIS A 32 2.94 -5.28 0.07
CA HIS A 32 3.65 -4.17 -0.60
C HIS A 32 3.09 -3.87 -1.99
N LYS A 33 2.63 -4.89 -2.73
CA LYS A 33 1.98 -4.69 -4.04
C LYS A 33 0.66 -3.93 -3.93
N ILE A 34 -0.18 -4.26 -2.95
CA ILE A 34 -1.44 -3.54 -2.70
C ILE A 34 -1.14 -2.09 -2.32
N ARG A 35 -0.13 -1.86 -1.47
CA ARG A 35 0.32 -0.49 -1.12
C ARG A 35 0.82 0.28 -2.35
N GLY A 36 1.59 -0.37 -3.22
CA GLY A 36 2.10 0.22 -4.46
C GLY A 36 0.99 0.64 -5.42
N LYS A 37 0.00 -0.23 -5.65
CA LYS A 37 -1.18 0.07 -6.48
C LYS A 37 -2.04 1.17 -5.89
N LYS A 38 -2.33 1.11 -4.58
CA LYS A 38 -3.02 2.19 -3.87
C LYS A 38 -2.29 3.52 -4.04
N SER A 39 -0.95 3.52 -3.92
CA SER A 39 -0.16 4.73 -4.13
C SER A 39 -0.28 5.22 -5.58
N ALA A 40 -0.17 4.35 -6.58
CA ALA A 40 -0.39 4.76 -7.98
C ALA A 40 -1.78 5.38 -8.20
N SER A 41 -2.82 4.75 -7.64
CA SER A 41 -4.21 5.20 -7.72
C SER A 41 -4.41 6.61 -7.12
N VAL A 42 -3.85 6.87 -5.93
CA VAL A 42 -3.88 8.20 -5.31
C VAL A 42 -3.13 9.24 -6.13
N SER A 43 -1.98 8.88 -6.72
CA SER A 43 -1.24 9.80 -7.60
C SER A 43 -2.05 10.19 -8.84
N LEU A 44 -2.79 9.24 -9.43
CA LEU A 44 -3.69 9.51 -10.57
C LEU A 44 -4.86 10.40 -10.15
N SER A 45 -5.43 10.20 -8.96
CA SER A 45 -6.52 11.03 -8.45
C SER A 45 -6.09 12.47 -8.22
N TYR A 46 -4.88 12.68 -7.70
CA TYR A 46 -4.29 14.01 -7.61
C TYR A 46 -4.08 14.65 -8.99
N ALA A 47 -3.53 13.91 -9.96
CA ALA A 47 -3.31 14.43 -11.31
C ALA A 47 -4.62 14.79 -12.04
N ALA A 48 -5.71 14.05 -11.79
CA ALA A 48 -6.98 14.24 -12.48
C ALA A 48 -7.92 15.23 -11.78
N MET A 49 -7.93 15.26 -10.45
CA MET A 49 -8.97 15.93 -9.66
C MET A 49 -8.43 16.72 -8.46
N ASP A 50 -7.12 16.71 -8.22
CA ASP A 50 -6.45 17.31 -7.05
C ASP A 50 -7.05 16.86 -5.70
N VAL A 51 -7.43 15.58 -5.62
CA VAL A 51 -7.98 14.95 -4.41
C VAL A 51 -7.20 13.67 -4.11
N ALA A 52 -6.92 13.42 -2.83
CA ALA A 52 -6.38 12.15 -2.36
C ALA A 52 -7.48 11.07 -2.26
N ALA A 53 -7.83 10.45 -3.40
CA ALA A 53 -8.71 9.29 -3.42
C ALA A 53 -8.00 8.08 -4.03
N ALA A 54 -8.04 6.94 -3.35
CA ALA A 54 -7.69 5.66 -3.94
C ALA A 54 -8.93 5.03 -4.57
N ASP A 55 -8.77 4.32 -5.69
CA ASP A 55 -9.80 3.45 -6.23
C ASP A 55 -10.03 2.28 -5.28
N GLN A 56 -11.10 2.36 -4.50
CA GLN A 56 -11.49 1.32 -3.56
C GLN A 56 -11.79 -0.01 -4.26
N GLY A 57 -12.31 0.01 -5.48
CA GLY A 57 -12.58 -1.20 -6.27
C GLY A 57 -11.28 -1.89 -6.70
N GLU A 58 -10.26 -1.11 -7.05
CA GLU A 58 -8.93 -1.64 -7.37
C GLU A 58 -8.28 -2.30 -6.14
N VAL A 59 -8.28 -1.61 -4.98
CA VAL A 59 -7.76 -2.17 -3.72
C VAL A 59 -8.46 -3.49 -3.37
N TRP A 60 -9.77 -3.54 -3.59
CA TRP A 60 -10.62 -4.71 -3.37
C TRP A 60 -10.32 -5.88 -4.31
N ASN A 61 -10.09 -5.62 -5.60
CA ASN A 61 -9.67 -6.63 -6.56
C ASN A 61 -8.31 -7.23 -6.21
N GLU A 62 -7.38 -6.41 -5.69
CA GLU A 62 -6.08 -6.90 -5.27
C GLU A 62 -6.13 -7.74 -3.99
N ILE A 63 -7.00 -7.40 -3.04
CA ILE A 63 -7.26 -8.25 -1.87
C ILE A 63 -7.87 -9.59 -2.32
N GLU A 64 -8.77 -9.60 -3.30
CA GLU A 64 -9.29 -10.85 -3.86
C GLU A 64 -8.18 -11.67 -4.56
N SER A 65 -7.29 -11.02 -5.31
CA SER A 65 -6.09 -11.67 -5.87
C SER A 65 -5.17 -12.23 -4.80
N LEU A 66 -4.98 -11.51 -3.68
CA LEU A 66 -4.22 -11.98 -2.54
C LEU A 66 -4.86 -13.24 -1.93
N HIS A 67 -6.17 -13.24 -1.71
CA HIS A 67 -6.88 -14.43 -1.20
C HIS A 67 -6.75 -15.63 -2.14
N PHE A 68 -6.80 -15.40 -3.46
CA PHE A 68 -6.61 -16.46 -4.47
C PHE A 68 -5.20 -17.05 -4.38
N CYS A 69 -4.17 -16.20 -4.38
CA CYS A 69 -2.78 -16.64 -4.26
C CYS A 69 -2.48 -17.28 -2.90
N ALA A 70 -3.11 -16.81 -1.82
CA ALA A 70 -2.96 -17.34 -0.47
C ALA A 70 -3.74 -18.66 -0.25
N GLY A 71 -4.57 -19.09 -1.19
CA GLY A 71 -5.42 -20.29 -1.05
C GLY A 71 -6.60 -20.10 -0.08
N THR A 72 -6.98 -18.86 0.23
CA THR A 72 -8.02 -18.52 1.23
C THR A 72 -9.35 -18.05 0.62
N SER A 73 -9.50 -18.09 -0.71
CA SER A 73 -10.72 -17.64 -1.40
C SER A 73 -12.01 -18.36 -0.97
N GLY A 74 -11.91 -19.60 -0.48
CA GLY A 74 -13.08 -20.40 -0.05
C GLY A 74 -13.42 -20.31 1.43
N SER A 75 -12.52 -19.76 2.26
CA SER A 75 -12.65 -19.75 3.72
C SER A 75 -12.92 -18.37 4.32
N SER A 76 -12.68 -17.29 3.57
CA SER A 76 -12.98 -15.93 4.03
C SER A 76 -14.38 -15.49 3.60
N SER A 77 -15.32 -15.47 4.55
CA SER A 77 -16.69 -15.00 4.31
C SER A 77 -16.77 -13.48 4.13
N THR A 78 -15.77 -12.74 4.61
CA THR A 78 -15.71 -11.26 4.61
C THR A 78 -14.66 -10.69 3.65
N ARG A 79 -13.86 -11.54 2.98
CA ARG A 79 -12.71 -11.13 2.15
C ARG A 79 -11.80 -10.14 2.91
N ALA A 80 -11.62 -10.37 4.20
CA ALA A 80 -10.79 -9.52 5.04
C ALA A 80 -9.33 -9.91 4.83
N MET A 81 -8.48 -8.91 4.55
CA MET A 81 -7.02 -9.10 4.38
C MET A 81 -6.41 -9.91 5.53
N ARG A 82 -6.92 -9.70 6.76
CA ARG A 82 -6.52 -10.42 7.97
C ARG A 82 -6.57 -11.94 7.80
N ASP A 83 -7.59 -12.50 7.16
CA ASP A 83 -7.73 -13.96 7.03
C ASP A 83 -6.60 -14.56 6.17
N ALA A 84 -6.12 -13.80 5.19
CA ALA A 84 -4.95 -14.20 4.40
C ALA A 84 -3.68 -14.20 5.26
N TYR A 85 -3.47 -13.17 6.09
CA TYR A 85 -2.32 -13.09 6.99
C TYR A 85 -2.35 -14.17 8.08
N GLU A 86 -3.51 -14.42 8.68
CA GLU A 86 -3.67 -15.49 9.69
C GLU A 86 -3.35 -16.87 9.13
N ALA A 87 -3.71 -17.15 7.87
CA ALA A 87 -3.40 -18.40 7.20
C ALA A 87 -1.88 -18.65 7.03
N HIS A 88 -1.09 -17.58 6.97
CA HIS A 88 0.37 -17.62 6.76
C HIS A 88 1.17 -17.14 7.98
N GLN A 89 0.54 -17.02 9.15
CA GLN A 89 1.14 -16.40 10.34
C GLN A 89 2.46 -17.06 10.76
N LYS A 90 2.53 -18.39 10.71
CA LYS A 90 3.75 -19.13 11.11
C LYS A 90 4.95 -18.80 10.22
N ASP A 91 4.72 -18.72 8.91
CA ASP A 91 5.78 -18.38 7.96
C ASP A 91 6.17 -16.91 8.08
N LEU A 92 5.19 -16.02 8.29
CA LEU A 92 5.42 -14.60 8.56
C LEU A 92 6.21 -14.37 9.86
N ASP A 93 5.99 -15.18 10.89
CA ASP A 93 6.77 -15.15 12.13
C ASP A 93 8.23 -15.55 11.87
N ALA A 94 8.47 -16.57 11.05
CA ALA A 94 9.83 -16.96 10.64
C ALA A 94 10.54 -15.84 9.86
N PHE A 95 9.83 -15.05 9.05
CA PHE A 95 10.40 -13.86 8.40
C PHE A 95 10.80 -12.78 9.42
N LYS A 96 9.96 -12.50 10.43
CA LYS A 96 10.32 -11.52 11.49
C LYS A 96 11.55 -11.95 12.28
N GLU A 97 11.67 -13.25 12.57
CA GLU A 97 12.84 -13.80 13.26
C GLU A 97 14.11 -13.72 12.40
N ALA A 98 13.98 -13.95 11.09
CA ALA A 98 15.10 -13.88 10.14
C ALA A 98 15.58 -12.46 9.86
N PHE A 99 14.69 -11.47 9.98
CA PHE A 99 14.97 -10.06 9.73
C PHE A 99 14.67 -9.21 10.97
N PRO A 100 15.47 -9.30 12.05
CA PRO A 100 15.25 -8.50 13.24
C PRO A 100 15.54 -7.00 13.01
N CYS A 101 14.86 -6.13 13.75
CA CYS A 101 15.11 -4.69 13.68
C CYS A 101 16.48 -4.33 14.29
N GLU A 102 17.33 -3.73 13.47
CA GLU A 102 18.67 -3.30 13.87
C GLU A 102 18.65 -2.02 14.73
N ALA A 103 19.76 -1.77 15.44
CA ALA A 103 19.94 -0.54 16.20
C ALA A 103 19.98 0.67 15.24
N ASN A 104 19.23 1.73 15.56
CA ASN A 104 19.12 2.95 14.75
C ASN A 104 18.62 2.74 13.31
N GLN A 105 17.98 1.61 13.02
CA GLN A 105 17.36 1.37 11.72
C GLN A 105 16.18 2.33 11.49
N SER A 106 16.17 2.96 10.31
CA SER A 106 15.15 3.93 9.91
C SER A 106 14.31 3.48 8.71
N GLY A 107 14.60 2.30 8.15
CA GLY A 107 13.96 1.86 6.94
C GLY A 107 14.35 0.44 6.54
N LEU A 108 13.71 -0.05 5.49
CA LEU A 108 14.12 -1.27 4.80
C LEU A 108 13.94 -1.10 3.29
N LEU A 109 14.70 -1.88 2.54
CA LEU A 109 14.53 -2.08 1.10
C LEU A 109 14.49 -3.58 0.85
N ALA A 110 13.42 -4.04 0.20
CA ALA A 110 13.19 -5.46 -0.04
C ALA A 110 13.67 -5.85 -1.44
N ILE A 111 14.46 -6.92 -1.51
CA ILE A 111 14.92 -7.53 -2.76
C ILE A 111 14.48 -8.99 -2.77
N ARG A 112 13.86 -9.41 -3.87
CA ARG A 112 13.41 -10.78 -4.06
C ARG A 112 13.79 -11.27 -5.45
N ASN A 113 14.42 -12.45 -5.52
CA ASN A 113 14.86 -13.05 -6.78
C ASN A 113 15.71 -12.09 -7.64
N GLY A 114 16.57 -11.31 -6.99
CA GLY A 114 17.41 -10.27 -7.59
C GLY A 114 16.69 -8.93 -7.79
N ARG A 115 15.37 -8.89 -7.91
CA ARG A 115 14.61 -7.67 -8.21
C ARG A 115 14.30 -6.88 -6.93
N VAL A 116 14.43 -5.55 -6.99
CA VAL A 116 13.93 -4.68 -5.92
C VAL A 116 12.40 -4.67 -5.95
N GLU A 117 11.77 -4.89 -4.80
CA GLU A 117 10.31 -4.84 -4.65
C GLU A 117 9.83 -3.46 -4.19
N GLY A 118 10.60 -2.81 -3.33
CA GLY A 118 10.32 -1.47 -2.82
C GLY A 118 11.15 -1.13 -1.58
N ALA A 119 10.94 0.06 -1.05
CA ALA A 119 11.57 0.55 0.17
C ALA A 119 10.61 1.40 1.00
N ASP A 120 10.74 1.33 2.32
CA ASP A 120 10.08 2.25 3.25
C ASP A 120 11.14 2.87 4.16
N LEU A 121 11.17 4.19 4.25
CA LEU A 121 12.06 4.96 5.13
C LEU A 121 11.27 5.93 5.99
N LEU A 122 11.70 6.08 7.24
CA LEU A 122 11.12 6.97 8.24
C LEU A 122 12.23 7.83 8.84
N SER A 123 11.92 9.10 9.08
CA SER A 123 12.85 10.05 9.70
C SER A 123 13.31 9.64 11.11
N GLN A 124 12.50 8.87 11.83
CA GLN A 124 12.76 8.51 13.23
C GLN A 124 12.89 6.99 13.42
N PRO A 125 14.08 6.50 13.84
CA PRO A 125 14.29 5.08 14.13
C PRO A 125 13.29 4.51 15.16
N ALA A 126 12.88 5.32 16.14
CA ALA A 126 11.92 4.90 17.16
C ALA A 126 10.52 4.63 16.60
N VAL A 127 10.12 5.35 15.54
CA VAL A 127 8.85 5.12 14.83
C VAL A 127 9.00 3.90 13.93
N TYR A 128 10.11 3.79 13.19
CA TYR A 128 10.40 2.64 12.36
C TYR A 128 10.36 1.33 13.15
N ARG A 129 10.99 1.28 14.33
CA ARG A 129 10.98 0.09 15.21
C ARG A 129 9.57 -0.41 15.53
N LYS A 130 8.58 0.48 15.65
CA LYS A 130 7.19 0.11 15.92
C LYS A 130 6.48 -0.48 14.70
N LEU A 131 6.93 -0.12 13.50
CA LEU A 131 6.34 -0.54 12.23
C LEU A 131 7.12 -1.67 11.56
N HIS A 132 8.33 -1.96 12.02
CA HIS A 132 9.27 -2.88 11.39
C HIS A 132 8.65 -4.25 11.11
N ASP A 133 8.05 -4.89 12.11
CA ASP A 133 7.43 -6.21 11.97
C ASP A 133 6.32 -6.20 10.91
N SER A 134 5.44 -5.20 10.94
CA SER A 134 4.37 -5.04 9.95
C SER A 134 4.91 -4.79 8.54
N LEU A 135 6.01 -4.03 8.41
CA LEU A 135 6.67 -3.79 7.13
C LEU A 135 7.32 -5.06 6.60
N VAL A 136 8.04 -5.82 7.43
CA VAL A 136 8.62 -7.12 7.04
C VAL A 136 7.52 -8.06 6.56
N GLN A 137 6.42 -8.17 7.30
CA GLN A 137 5.27 -8.99 6.90
C GLN A 137 4.65 -8.53 5.58
N SER A 138 4.54 -7.22 5.35
CA SER A 138 4.01 -6.62 4.12
C SER A 138 4.76 -7.08 2.85
N TYR A 139 6.10 -7.18 2.94
CA TYR A 139 6.93 -7.67 1.84
C TYR A 139 6.98 -9.21 1.80
N ALA A 140 7.05 -9.87 2.96
CA ALA A 140 7.12 -11.32 3.06
C ALA A 140 5.86 -12.01 2.52
N MET A 141 4.68 -11.42 2.74
CA MET A 141 3.40 -11.95 2.27
C MET A 141 3.40 -12.22 0.76
N GLU A 142 3.99 -11.33 -0.03
CA GLU A 142 4.11 -11.48 -1.47
C GLU A 142 5.07 -12.60 -1.88
N ALA A 143 6.14 -12.80 -1.13
CA ALA A 143 7.07 -13.90 -1.35
C ALA A 143 6.39 -15.26 -1.06
N LEU A 144 5.54 -15.32 -0.04
CA LEU A 144 4.83 -16.53 0.38
C LEU A 144 3.72 -16.93 -0.59
N VAL A 145 2.88 -15.98 -1.00
CA VAL A 145 1.71 -16.26 -1.84
C VAL A 145 2.05 -16.34 -3.34
N ARG A 146 3.22 -15.83 -3.75
CA ARG A 146 3.67 -15.82 -5.16
C ARG A 146 5.14 -16.27 -5.29
N PRO A 147 5.47 -17.52 -4.89
CA PRO A 147 6.86 -18.01 -4.84
C PRO A 147 7.50 -18.16 -6.23
N ASN A 148 6.68 -18.32 -7.28
CA ASN A 148 7.13 -18.57 -8.66
C ASN A 148 7.14 -17.32 -9.56
N GLU A 149 7.01 -16.11 -9.01
CA GLU A 149 7.15 -14.90 -9.82
C GLU A 149 8.56 -14.79 -10.39
N LYS A 150 8.62 -14.48 -11.70
CA LYS A 150 9.82 -14.58 -12.54
C LYS A 150 11.01 -13.86 -11.90
N LYS A 151 12.16 -14.55 -11.80
CA LYS A 151 13.47 -13.91 -11.69
C LYS A 151 13.61 -12.88 -12.81
N GLU A 152 14.20 -11.73 -12.51
CA GLU A 152 14.76 -10.90 -13.57
C GLU A 152 15.69 -11.77 -14.41
N LYS A 153 15.63 -11.62 -15.75
CA LYS A 153 16.53 -12.37 -16.63
C LYS A 153 17.95 -12.13 -16.14
N GLU A 154 18.62 -13.20 -15.71
CA GLU A 154 20.00 -13.17 -15.27
C GLU A 154 20.81 -12.51 -16.41
N SER A 155 21.18 -11.24 -16.23
CA SER A 155 22.33 -10.69 -16.96
C SER A 155 23.54 -11.53 -16.56
N ALA A 156 24.47 -11.73 -17.48
CA ALA A 156 25.65 -12.58 -17.28
C ALA A 156 26.58 -12.16 -16.11
N GLU A 157 26.25 -11.07 -15.41
CA GLU A 157 26.82 -10.66 -14.15
C GLU A 157 25.70 -10.57 -13.09
N GLU A 158 25.80 -11.38 -12.04
CA GLU A 158 25.00 -11.25 -10.83
C GLU A 158 25.36 -9.92 -10.15
N THR A 159 24.66 -8.85 -10.50
CA THR A 159 24.83 -7.54 -9.86
C THR A 159 24.60 -7.67 -8.36
N ASN A 160 25.55 -7.19 -7.55
CA ASN A 160 25.48 -7.21 -6.09
C ASN A 160 24.15 -6.57 -5.60
N PRO A 161 23.42 -7.18 -4.63
CA PRO A 161 22.19 -6.61 -4.07
C PRO A 161 22.31 -5.17 -3.58
N THR A 162 23.44 -4.78 -3.02
CA THR A 162 23.71 -3.40 -2.58
C THR A 162 23.74 -2.43 -3.77
N THR A 163 24.35 -2.82 -4.88
CA THR A 163 24.35 -2.01 -6.10
C THR A 163 22.93 -1.81 -6.62
N ARG A 164 22.11 -2.88 -6.69
CA ARG A 164 20.70 -2.78 -7.10
C ARG A 164 19.89 -1.89 -6.17
N ALA A 165 20.12 -1.97 -4.86
CA ALA A 165 19.48 -1.12 -3.87
C ALA A 165 19.83 0.36 -4.09
N LEU A 166 21.11 0.68 -4.32
CA LEU A 166 21.56 2.04 -4.58
C LEU A 166 21.00 2.58 -5.89
N GLU A 167 21.05 1.80 -6.98
CA GLU A 167 20.47 2.16 -8.28
C GLU A 167 18.97 2.47 -8.18
N PHE A 168 18.23 1.70 -7.40
CA PHE A 168 16.80 1.94 -7.17
C PHE A 168 16.55 3.25 -6.41
N LEU A 169 17.34 3.53 -5.36
CA LEU A 169 17.24 4.78 -4.59
C LEU A 169 17.67 5.99 -5.41
N GLU A 170 18.72 5.87 -6.22
CA GLU A 170 19.15 6.90 -7.17
C GLU A 170 18.09 7.14 -8.24
N GLY A 171 17.43 6.08 -8.73
CA GLY A 171 16.29 6.19 -9.64
C GLY A 171 15.15 7.03 -9.09
N ALA A 172 14.94 7.05 -7.76
CA ALA A 172 13.94 7.90 -7.13
C ALA A 172 14.28 9.40 -7.26
N LEU A 173 15.57 9.78 -7.32
CA LEU A 173 16.00 11.17 -7.51
C LEU A 173 15.71 11.68 -8.93
N GLY A 174 15.63 10.77 -9.91
CA GLY A 174 15.30 11.09 -11.30
C GLY A 174 13.80 11.04 -11.62
N CYS A 175 12.95 10.69 -10.67
CA CYS A 175 11.51 10.60 -10.89
C CYS A 175 10.87 11.98 -11.05
N ALA A 176 9.78 12.04 -11.81
CA ALA A 176 8.91 13.21 -11.77
C ALA A 176 8.28 13.32 -10.38
N ASP A 177 8.30 14.52 -9.81
CA ASP A 177 7.77 14.84 -8.48
C ASP A 177 6.61 15.83 -8.60
N SER A 178 5.43 15.45 -8.12
CA SER A 178 4.29 16.35 -7.93
C SER A 178 3.96 16.53 -6.46
N THR A 179 3.76 17.78 -6.04
CA THR A 179 3.52 18.14 -4.64
C THR A 179 2.08 18.54 -4.41
N HIS A 180 1.48 18.05 -3.33
CA HIS A 180 0.12 18.38 -2.93
C HIS A 180 0.07 18.72 -1.44
N PRO A 181 -0.81 19.63 -1.00
CA PRO A 181 -1.06 19.84 0.43
C PRO A 181 -1.52 18.53 1.07
N SER A 182 -0.87 18.13 2.18
CA SER A 182 -1.40 17.03 2.97
C SER A 182 -2.65 17.51 3.72
N PRO A 183 -3.60 16.64 4.09
CA PRO A 183 -4.72 17.02 4.94
C PRO A 183 -4.27 17.61 6.28
N GLY A 184 -3.13 17.14 6.79
CA GLY A 184 -2.55 17.54 8.07
C GLY A 184 -1.40 18.52 7.91
N LEU A 185 -0.25 18.15 8.48
CA LEU A 185 0.99 18.93 8.35
C LEU A 185 1.81 18.44 7.17
N GLY A 186 2.47 19.37 6.50
CA GLY A 186 3.43 19.06 5.44
C GLY A 186 2.84 18.97 4.04
N THR A 187 3.65 18.42 3.15
CA THR A 187 3.40 18.31 1.72
C THR A 187 3.56 16.85 1.32
N ASP A 188 2.56 16.33 0.61
CA ASP A 188 2.60 15.01 -0.02
C ASP A 188 3.28 15.14 -1.38
N HIS A 189 4.44 14.50 -1.52
CA HIS A 189 5.15 14.32 -2.77
C HIS A 189 4.73 13.00 -3.42
N ARG A 190 4.49 13.01 -4.73
CA ARG A 190 4.16 11.82 -5.54
C ARG A 190 5.28 11.64 -6.56
N LEU A 191 6.03 10.55 -6.42
CA LEU A 191 7.13 10.20 -7.31
C LEU A 191 6.65 9.24 -8.39
N SER A 192 6.95 9.56 -9.65
CA SER A 192 6.63 8.72 -10.79
C SER A 192 7.81 8.63 -11.76
N GLY A 193 8.26 7.41 -12.03
CA GLY A 193 9.24 7.08 -13.07
C GLY A 193 8.87 5.78 -13.78
N ASP A 194 9.68 5.39 -14.75
CA ASP A 194 9.41 4.21 -15.59
C ASP A 194 9.50 2.89 -14.82
N HIS A 195 10.36 2.83 -13.80
CA HIS A 195 10.64 1.62 -13.02
C HIS A 195 10.33 1.77 -11.52
N LEU A 196 9.86 2.95 -11.12
CA LEU A 196 9.62 3.29 -9.73
C LEU A 196 8.41 4.20 -9.61
N ARG A 197 7.61 3.97 -8.56
CA ARG A 197 6.61 4.92 -8.09
C ARG A 197 6.74 5.05 -6.58
N GLY A 198 6.35 6.18 -6.04
CA GLY A 198 6.44 6.38 -4.61
C GLY A 198 5.68 7.59 -4.10
N SER A 199 5.76 7.77 -2.79
CA SER A 199 5.23 8.93 -2.12
C SER A 199 6.08 9.30 -0.93
N ALA A 200 6.22 10.59 -0.68
CA ALA A 200 6.92 11.12 0.49
C ALA A 200 6.04 12.13 1.23
N LEU A 201 6.07 12.11 2.55
CA LEU A 201 5.51 13.20 3.37
C LEU A 201 6.66 14.07 3.86
N VAL A 202 6.65 15.35 3.50
CA VAL A 202 7.68 16.32 3.89
C VAL A 202 7.08 17.37 4.82
N VAL A 203 7.72 17.59 5.98
CA VAL A 203 7.34 18.63 6.96
C VAL A 203 8.61 19.41 7.29
N ASP A 204 8.58 20.73 7.16
CA ASP A 204 9.71 21.62 7.45
C ASP A 204 11.04 21.11 6.86
N ASP A 205 11.04 20.86 5.54
CA ASP A 205 12.16 20.31 4.75
C ASP A 205 12.67 18.92 5.19
N THR A 206 11.95 18.24 6.09
CA THR A 206 12.28 16.89 6.55
C THR A 206 11.35 15.87 5.91
N THR A 207 11.91 14.89 5.19
CA THR A 207 11.16 13.73 4.72
C THR A 207 10.79 12.84 5.92
N VAL A 208 9.55 12.95 6.39
CA VAL A 208 9.04 12.23 7.55
C VAL A 208 8.88 10.74 7.24
N HIS A 209 8.37 10.44 6.05
CA HIS A 209 8.13 9.08 5.54
C HIS A 209 8.34 9.07 4.02
N LEU A 210 8.99 8.03 3.52
CA LEU A 210 9.15 7.74 2.10
C LEU A 210 8.76 6.28 1.85
N ALA A 211 7.85 6.05 0.91
CA ALA A 211 7.52 4.72 0.42
C ALA A 211 7.75 4.66 -1.08
N LEU A 212 8.60 3.73 -1.52
CA LEU A 212 8.97 3.49 -2.90
C LEU A 212 8.56 2.07 -3.29
N PHE A 213 8.05 1.91 -4.48
CA PHE A 213 7.58 0.65 -5.03
C PHE A 213 8.14 0.48 -6.43
N HIS A 214 8.61 -0.73 -6.74
CA HIS A 214 8.92 -1.07 -8.12
C HIS A 214 7.67 -0.91 -8.98
N ALA A 215 7.80 -0.22 -10.11
CA ALA A 215 6.75 -0.11 -11.12
C ALA A 215 7.17 -0.86 -12.38
N ASP A 216 6.29 -1.69 -12.92
CA ASP A 216 6.49 -2.21 -14.27
C ASP A 216 6.05 -1.09 -15.23
N GLY A 217 6.97 -0.57 -16.05
CA GLY A 217 6.79 0.60 -16.93
C GLY A 217 5.70 0.51 -18.01
N LYS A 218 4.69 -0.33 -17.81
CA LYS A 218 3.55 -0.59 -18.70
C LYS A 218 2.19 -0.64 -17.99
N GLU A 219 2.03 -0.07 -16.80
CA GLU A 219 0.67 0.32 -16.40
C GLU A 219 0.29 1.61 -17.12
N ALA A 220 -0.02 1.44 -18.41
CA ALA A 220 -0.75 2.40 -19.20
C ALA A 220 -2.09 2.65 -18.50
N ASN A 221 -2.34 3.93 -18.22
CA ASN A 221 -3.63 4.51 -17.87
C ASN A 221 -4.80 3.70 -18.50
N PRO A 222 -5.55 2.88 -17.73
CA PRO A 222 -6.84 2.45 -18.19
C PRO A 222 -7.70 3.71 -18.11
N GLY A 223 -7.77 4.43 -19.23
CA GLY A 223 -8.50 5.69 -19.32
C GLY A 223 -9.83 5.54 -18.60
N ILE A 224 -9.99 6.32 -17.53
CA ILE A 224 -11.25 6.43 -16.79
C ILE A 224 -12.32 6.69 -17.85
N PRO A 225 -13.28 5.77 -18.10
CA PRO A 225 -14.47 6.15 -18.82
C PRO A 225 -15.16 7.12 -17.86
N ILE A 226 -15.08 8.40 -18.16
CA ILE A 226 -15.85 9.43 -17.49
C ILE A 226 -17.31 9.01 -17.68
N ALA A 227 -17.89 8.35 -16.68
CA ALA A 227 -19.28 7.99 -16.67
C ALA A 227 -20.05 9.32 -16.70
N SER A 228 -20.52 9.67 -17.89
CA SER A 228 -21.31 10.84 -18.16
C SER A 228 -22.43 10.94 -17.14
N SER A 229 -22.49 12.08 -16.48
CA SER A 229 -23.52 12.47 -15.53
C SER A 229 -24.91 12.31 -16.12
N HIS A 230 -25.61 11.19 -15.88
CA HIS A 230 -27.07 11.10 -15.98
C HIS A 230 -27.61 9.87 -15.23
N ARG A 231 -28.10 10.10 -14.01
CA ARG A 231 -29.42 9.67 -13.45
C ARG A 231 -29.34 9.65 -11.93
N ARG A 232 -29.75 10.75 -11.30
CA ARG A 232 -30.15 10.74 -9.89
C ARG A 232 -31.39 9.83 -9.76
N ARG A 233 -31.29 8.75 -8.99
CA ARG A 233 -32.47 8.13 -8.36
C ARG A 233 -32.46 8.59 -6.91
N ALA A 234 -33.46 9.41 -6.58
CA ALA A 234 -33.74 9.87 -5.24
C ALA A 234 -34.17 8.67 -4.38
N TRP A 235 -33.48 8.46 -3.26
CA TRP A 235 -33.97 7.63 -2.18
C TRP A 235 -34.74 8.53 -1.22
N HIS A 236 -36.05 8.37 -1.18
CA HIS A 236 -36.92 9.01 -0.20
C HIS A 236 -36.62 8.41 1.18
N PHE A 237 -36.03 9.19 2.08
CA PHE A 237 -36.08 8.92 3.52
C PHE A 237 -37.48 9.27 4.03
N ARG A 238 -38.20 8.27 4.52
CA ARG A 238 -39.46 8.43 5.26
C ARG A 238 -39.11 8.72 6.72
N ALA A 239 -39.48 9.89 7.23
CA ALA A 239 -39.38 10.21 8.65
C ALA A 239 -40.38 9.37 9.44
N PRO A 240 -40.08 8.97 10.69
CA PRO A 240 -41.06 8.37 11.58
C PRO A 240 -41.98 9.46 12.16
N ASP A 241 -43.28 9.18 12.11
CA ASP A 241 -44.38 9.99 12.59
C ASP A 241 -44.28 10.26 14.12
N GLU A 242 -44.56 11.51 14.51
CA GLU A 242 -44.93 11.89 15.87
C GLU A 242 -46.32 11.30 16.18
N GLU A 243 -46.46 10.57 17.29
CA GLU A 243 -47.75 10.44 17.97
C GLU A 243 -47.63 10.89 19.44
N VAL A 244 -48.65 11.70 19.77
CA VAL A 244 -49.08 12.40 21.00
C VAL A 244 -48.85 11.68 22.32
#